data_AF-A0A1N6DRQ7-F1
#
_entry.id   AF-A0A1N6DRQ7-F1
#
_cell.length_a   1.000
_cell.length_b   1.000
_cell.length_c   1.000
_cell.angle_alpha   90.00
_cell.angle_beta   90.00
_cell.angle_gamma   90.00
#
_symmetry.space_group_name_H-M   'P 1'
#
loop_
_entity.id
_entity.type
_entity.pdbx_description
1 polymer ?
#
loop_
_entity_poly.entity_id
_entity_poly.type
_entity_poly.pdbx_seq_one_letter_code
_entity_poly.pdbx_strand_id
1 'polypeptide(L)'
;MHTSPHHYLHRGVTLIEMLLVLAIVATLVGITVPHYSDYQQTQVRKEATRHLIQLQAWVETRFITTEQYPTESDSAVLEEHALCPDCQLSTEYQFRVYGGKREYKITATPREDSQQRDDPCGQLVLYPNGLVTTTASSTSCPLPQRNTQSHGSP
;
A
#
# COMPACT_ATOMS: atom_id res chain seq x y z
N MET A 1 -20.27 68.88 10.79
CA MET A 1 -19.66 67.58 10.42
C MET A 1 -20.55 66.49 11.01
N HIS A 2 -21.36 65.84 10.18
CA HIS A 2 -22.33 64.83 10.60
C HIS A 2 -21.87 63.50 10.00
N THR A 3 -21.30 62.62 10.83
CA THR A 3 -20.88 61.27 10.40
C THR A 3 -22.09 60.34 10.48
N SER A 4 -22.61 59.96 9.32
CA SER A 4 -23.68 58.95 9.23
C SER A 4 -23.14 57.57 9.63
N PRO A 5 -23.76 56.86 10.57
CA PRO A 5 -23.34 55.51 10.92
C PRO A 5 -23.76 54.56 9.80
N HIS A 6 -22.79 53.85 9.22
CA HIS A 6 -23.06 52.73 8.34
C HIS A 6 -23.56 51.55 9.19
N HIS A 7 -24.86 51.28 9.13
CA HIS A 7 -25.43 50.05 9.66
C HIS A 7 -24.89 48.86 8.87
N TYR A 8 -23.89 48.17 9.43
CA TYR A 8 -23.50 46.86 8.94
C TYR A 8 -24.65 45.89 9.26
N LEU A 9 -25.40 45.49 8.23
CA LEU A 9 -26.40 44.43 8.34
C LEU A 9 -25.69 43.14 8.73
N HIS A 10 -25.75 42.77 10.01
CA HIS A 10 -25.44 41.42 10.45
C HIS A 10 -26.45 40.46 9.80
N ARG A 11 -26.08 39.89 8.65
CA ARG A 11 -26.79 38.75 8.06
C ARG A 11 -26.44 37.52 8.91
N GLY A 12 -27.38 37.10 9.75
CA GLY A 12 -27.28 35.83 10.45
C GLY A 12 -27.52 34.66 9.49
N VAL A 13 -26.75 33.59 9.64
CA VAL A 13 -26.97 32.32 8.94
C VAL A 13 -28.28 31.73 9.45
N THR A 14 -29.13 31.26 8.53
CA THR A 14 -30.41 30.65 8.92
C THR A 14 -30.23 29.18 9.31
N LEU A 15 -31.11 28.65 10.16
CA LEU A 15 -31.10 27.21 10.49
C LEU A 15 -31.30 26.34 9.25
N ILE A 16 -32.12 26.80 8.28
CA ILE A 16 -32.35 26.06 7.04
C ILE A 16 -31.11 26.03 6.15
N GLU A 17 -30.32 27.11 6.13
CA GLU A 17 -29.06 27.18 5.39
C GLU A 17 -28.03 26.20 5.97
N MET A 18 -27.93 26.11 7.30
CA MET A 18 -27.08 25.10 7.93
C MET A 18 -27.56 23.67 7.67
N LEU A 19 -28.87 23.41 7.66
CA LEU A 19 -29.41 22.08 7.33
C LEU A 19 -29.11 21.68 5.87
N LEU A 20 -29.19 22.63 4.93
CA LEU A 20 -28.85 22.38 3.53
C LEU A 20 -27.34 22.11 3.36
N VAL A 21 -26.48 22.91 4.00
CA VAL A 21 -25.02 22.70 3.96
C VAL A 21 -24.65 21.32 4.53
N LEU A 22 -25.22 20.93 5.67
CA LEU A 22 -24.95 19.63 6.27
C LEU A 22 -25.45 18.47 5.39
N ALA A 23 -26.61 18.62 4.73
CA ALA A 23 -27.10 17.62 3.80
C ALA A 23 -26.15 17.42 2.60
N ILE A 24 -25.59 18.52 2.05
CA ILE A 24 -24.61 18.45 0.97
C ILE A 24 -23.30 17.81 1.45
N VAL A 25 -22.79 18.21 2.63
CA VAL A 25 -21.56 17.62 3.17
C VAL A 25 -21.72 16.13 3.45
N ALA A 26 -22.85 15.69 4.04
CA ALA A 26 -23.11 14.29 4.33
C ALA A 26 -23.15 13.41 3.07
N THR A 27 -23.77 13.91 2.00
CA THR A 27 -23.84 13.20 0.71
C THR A 27 -22.48 13.07 0.04
N LEU A 28 -21.65 14.11 0.08
CA LEU A 28 -20.28 14.06 -0.45
C LEU A 28 -19.39 13.08 0.33
N VAL A 29 -19.42 13.15 1.66
CA VAL A 29 -18.62 12.24 2.53
C VAL A 29 -19.00 10.78 2.28
N GLY A 30 -20.29 10.48 2.09
CA GLY A 30 -20.77 9.12 1.81
C GLY A 30 -20.17 8.50 0.54
N ILE A 31 -19.81 9.30 -0.46
CA ILE A 31 -19.22 8.82 -1.72
C ILE A 31 -17.68 8.78 -1.64
N THR A 32 -17.06 9.77 -0.97
CA THR A 32 -15.60 9.96 -1.02
C THR A 32 -14.82 8.95 -0.16
N VAL A 33 -15.36 8.57 1.00
CA VAL A 33 -14.64 7.69 1.96
C VAL A 33 -14.21 6.34 1.38
N PRO A 34 -15.09 5.53 0.73
CA PRO A 34 -14.67 4.22 0.23
C PRO A 34 -13.66 4.30 -0.93
N HIS A 35 -13.65 5.39 -1.71
CA HIS A 35 -12.74 5.52 -2.83
C HIS A 35 -11.31 5.89 -2.40
N TYR A 36 -11.14 6.53 -1.24
CA TYR A 36 -9.83 6.92 -0.74
C TYR A 36 -9.05 5.76 -0.11
N SER A 37 -9.74 4.82 0.54
CA SER A 37 -9.09 3.62 1.09
C SER A 37 -8.40 2.80 -0.01
N ASP A 38 -9.09 2.52 -1.11
CA ASP A 38 -8.56 1.68 -2.19
C ASP A 38 -7.31 2.29 -2.83
N TYR A 39 -7.28 3.62 -2.97
CA TYR A 39 -6.12 4.32 -3.48
C TYR A 39 -4.91 4.17 -2.54
N GLN A 40 -5.11 4.39 -1.24
CA GLN A 40 -4.04 4.24 -0.26
C GLN A 40 -3.50 2.80 -0.24
N GLN A 41 -4.38 1.81 -0.17
CA GLN A 41 -3.99 0.40 -0.18
C GLN A 41 -3.18 0.05 -1.44
N THR A 42 -3.55 0.60 -2.60
CA THR A 42 -2.80 0.41 -3.84
C THR A 42 -1.40 1.04 -3.80
N GLN A 43 -1.25 2.23 -3.19
CA GLN A 43 0.07 2.86 -3.04
C GLN A 43 0.97 2.04 -2.11
N VAL A 44 0.43 1.60 -0.97
CA VAL A 44 1.15 0.75 -0.02
C VAL A 44 1.57 -0.57 -0.67
N ARG A 45 0.71 -1.21 -1.49
CA ARG A 45 1.10 -2.41 -2.26
C ARG A 45 2.25 -2.16 -3.22
N LYS A 46 2.27 -1.02 -3.91
CA LYS A 46 3.37 -0.66 -4.82
C LYS A 46 4.68 -0.47 -4.06
N GLU A 47 4.62 0.18 -2.91
CA GLU A 47 5.76 0.35 -2.02
C GLU A 47 6.28 -1.01 -1.51
N ALA A 48 5.39 -1.87 -1.02
CA ALA A 48 5.74 -3.21 -0.58
C ALA A 48 6.35 -4.04 -1.71
N THR A 49 5.84 -3.92 -2.93
CA THR A 49 6.39 -4.58 -4.12
C THR A 49 7.81 -4.11 -4.43
N ARG A 50 8.10 -2.80 -4.28
CA ARG A 50 9.45 -2.25 -4.42
C ARG A 50 10.40 -2.87 -3.39
N HIS A 51 9.98 -2.96 -2.13
CA HIS A 51 10.75 -3.61 -1.07
C HIS A 51 11.00 -5.10 -1.35
N LEU A 52 10.00 -5.84 -1.87
CA LEU A 52 10.17 -7.24 -2.26
C LEU A 52 11.27 -7.40 -3.32
N ILE A 53 11.33 -6.52 -4.32
CA ILE A 53 12.35 -6.57 -5.39
C ILE A 53 13.75 -6.24 -4.84
N GLN A 54 13.85 -5.28 -3.91
CA GLN A 54 15.13 -4.98 -3.27
C GLN A 54 15.63 -6.15 -2.42
N LEU A 55 14.74 -6.77 -1.64
CA LEU A 55 15.03 -7.99 -0.89
C LEU A 55 15.42 -9.13 -1.83
N GLN A 56 14.82 -9.23 -3.02
CA GLN A 56 15.21 -10.21 -4.04
C GLN A 56 16.68 -10.04 -4.44
N ALA A 57 17.11 -8.82 -4.77
CA ALA A 57 18.50 -8.55 -5.13
C ALA A 57 19.47 -8.93 -4.00
N TRP A 58 19.09 -8.68 -2.75
CA TRP A 58 19.87 -9.09 -1.58
C TRP A 58 19.96 -10.62 -1.45
N VAL A 59 18.83 -11.33 -1.58
CA VAL A 59 18.78 -12.80 -1.53
C VAL A 59 19.69 -13.45 -2.58
N GLU A 60 19.68 -12.93 -3.81
CA GLU A 60 20.55 -13.42 -4.88
C GLU A 60 22.04 -13.14 -4.59
N THR A 61 22.35 -11.97 -4.03
CA THR A 61 23.73 -11.62 -3.62
C THR A 61 24.22 -12.56 -2.51
N ARG A 62 23.35 -12.94 -1.57
CA ARG A 62 23.68 -13.92 -0.53
C ARG A 62 23.97 -15.29 -1.12
N PHE A 63 23.17 -15.76 -2.08
CA PHE A 63 23.43 -17.04 -2.74
C PHE A 63 24.81 -17.09 -3.42
N ILE A 64 25.26 -16.02 -4.07
CA ILE A 64 26.59 -15.94 -4.70
C ILE A 64 27.73 -16.10 -3.69
N THR A 65 27.52 -15.68 -2.44
CA THR A 65 28.57 -15.66 -1.39
C THR A 65 28.51 -16.86 -0.45
N THR A 66 27.34 -17.42 -0.20
CA THR A 66 27.13 -18.50 0.79
C THR A 66 26.64 -19.80 0.16
N GLU A 67 26.43 -19.85 -1.16
CA GLU A 67 25.89 -20.99 -1.91
C GLU A 67 24.53 -21.49 -1.38
N GLN A 68 23.80 -20.63 -0.66
CA GLN A 68 22.51 -20.94 -0.07
C GLN A 68 21.67 -19.66 0.06
N TYR A 69 20.37 -19.76 -0.20
CA TYR A 69 19.45 -18.65 0.01
C TYR A 69 19.20 -18.45 1.52
N PRO A 70 19.25 -17.21 2.03
CA PRO A 70 19.05 -16.92 3.45
C PRO A 70 17.60 -17.16 3.88
N THR A 71 17.40 -17.47 5.16
CA THR A 71 16.08 -17.43 5.80
C THR A 71 16.14 -16.39 6.90
N GLU A 72 15.33 -15.34 6.76
CA GLU A 72 15.31 -14.22 7.71
C GLU A 72 13.87 -13.73 7.91
N SER A 73 13.46 -13.63 9.16
CA SER A 73 12.15 -13.10 9.54
C SER A 73 12.22 -11.80 10.35
N ASP A 74 13.44 -11.34 10.67
CA ASP A 74 13.66 -10.10 11.38
C ASP A 74 13.76 -8.94 10.40
N SER A 75 12.83 -7.99 10.50
CA SER A 75 12.80 -6.82 9.62
C SER A 75 14.03 -5.93 9.78
N ALA A 76 14.62 -5.84 10.99
CA ALA A 76 15.80 -5.01 11.22
C ALA A 76 17.02 -5.55 10.46
N VAL A 77 17.21 -6.88 10.50
CA VAL A 77 18.27 -7.56 9.75
C VAL A 77 18.07 -7.37 8.24
N LEU A 78 16.83 -7.49 7.77
CA LEU A 78 16.49 -7.28 6.35
C LEU A 78 16.74 -5.83 5.91
N GLU A 79 16.41 -4.84 6.72
CA GLU A 79 16.65 -3.42 6.42
C GLU A 79 18.16 -3.11 6.30
N GLU A 80 18.93 -3.49 7.31
CA GLU A 80 20.37 -3.26 7.38
C GLU A 80 21.10 -3.85 6.17
N HIS A 81 20.73 -5.08 5.79
CA HIS A 81 21.47 -5.82 4.77
C HIS A 81 20.92 -5.64 3.34
N ALA A 82 19.62 -5.39 3.16
CA ALA A 82 18.99 -5.42 1.84
C ALA A 82 18.62 -4.05 1.26
N LEU A 83 18.52 -3.01 2.09
CA LEU A 83 18.03 -1.70 1.65
C LEU A 83 19.10 -0.62 1.75
N CYS A 84 19.42 -0.20 2.98
CA CYS A 84 20.49 0.72 3.37
C CYS A 84 20.37 1.00 4.88
N PRO A 85 21.38 1.61 5.54
CA PRO A 85 21.32 1.90 6.98
C PRO A 85 20.16 2.80 7.42
N ASP A 86 19.70 3.71 6.55
CA ASP A 86 18.62 4.67 6.82
C ASP A 86 17.30 4.30 6.11
N CYS A 87 17.26 3.15 5.42
CA CYS A 87 16.10 2.71 4.67
C CYS A 87 15.17 1.89 5.56
N GLN A 88 13.87 2.17 5.51
CA GLN A 88 12.89 1.43 6.30
C GLN A 88 11.97 0.62 5.40
N LEU A 89 11.65 -0.61 5.83
CA LEU A 89 10.58 -1.39 5.23
C LEU A 89 9.23 -0.76 5.54
N SER A 90 8.26 -1.02 4.68
CA SER A 90 6.89 -0.54 4.88
C SER A 90 6.38 -0.98 6.25
N THR A 91 5.89 -0.04 7.06
CA THR A 91 5.28 -0.31 8.37
C THR A 91 3.97 -1.08 8.24
N GLU A 92 3.34 -1.05 7.06
CA GLU A 92 2.05 -1.69 6.82
C GLU A 92 2.15 -3.21 6.63
N TYR A 93 3.37 -3.71 6.35
CA TYR A 93 3.66 -5.10 6.06
C TYR A 93 4.75 -5.66 6.99
N GLN A 94 4.72 -6.98 7.22
CA GLN A 94 5.80 -7.76 7.78
C GLN A 94 6.47 -8.55 6.65
N PHE A 95 7.75 -8.29 6.44
CA PHE A 95 8.56 -8.96 5.43
C PHE A 95 9.30 -10.15 6.00
N ARG A 96 9.36 -11.25 5.23
CA ARG A 96 10.11 -12.45 5.58
C ARG A 96 10.71 -13.08 4.33
N VAL A 97 11.92 -13.60 4.46
CA VAL A 97 12.59 -14.40 3.45
C VAL A 97 12.62 -15.85 3.91
N TYR A 98 12.14 -16.76 3.07
CA TYR A 98 12.25 -18.20 3.27
C TYR A 98 13.18 -18.74 2.20
N GLY A 99 14.39 -19.14 2.59
CA GLY A 99 15.42 -19.63 1.67
C GLY A 99 15.85 -21.06 1.96
N GLY A 100 16.31 -21.75 0.92
CA GLY A 100 16.91 -23.07 0.99
C GLY A 100 18.08 -23.22 0.02
N LYS A 101 18.45 -24.46 -0.29
CA LYS A 101 19.59 -24.74 -1.20
C LYS A 101 19.30 -24.44 -2.68
N ARG A 102 18.03 -24.44 -3.08
CA ARG A 102 17.62 -24.38 -4.51
C ARG A 102 16.47 -23.43 -4.79
N GLU A 103 15.76 -23.01 -3.76
CA GLU A 103 14.52 -22.25 -3.88
C GLU A 103 14.45 -21.22 -2.75
N TYR A 104 13.73 -20.13 -3.01
CA TYR A 104 13.34 -19.17 -1.98
C TYR A 104 12.00 -18.54 -2.34
N LYS A 105 11.39 -17.88 -1.35
CA LYS A 105 10.31 -16.94 -1.55
C LYS A 105 10.42 -15.80 -0.54
N ILE A 106 9.93 -14.63 -0.92
CA ILE A 106 9.88 -13.45 -0.07
C ILE A 106 8.41 -13.10 0.12
N THR A 107 7.97 -12.95 1.36
CA THR A 107 6.57 -12.63 1.67
C THR A 107 6.47 -11.26 2.31
N ALA A 108 5.44 -10.50 1.93
CA ALA A 108 4.99 -9.32 2.65
C ALA A 108 3.57 -9.58 3.15
N THR A 109 3.40 -9.74 4.46
CA THR A 109 2.11 -10.01 5.11
C THR A 109 1.57 -8.72 5.74
N PRO A 110 0.34 -8.27 5.44
CA PRO A 110 -0.24 -7.11 6.13
C PRO A 110 -0.17 -7.28 7.65
N ARG A 111 0.14 -6.21 8.37
CA ARG A 111 0.04 -6.23 9.84
C ARG A 111 -1.43 -6.05 10.25
N GLU A 112 -1.79 -6.60 11.41
CA GLU A 112 -3.16 -6.51 11.93
C GLU A 112 -3.58 -5.08 12.30
N ASP A 113 -2.61 -4.24 12.66
CA ASP A 113 -2.80 -2.84 13.04
C ASP A 113 -2.63 -1.85 11.87
N SER A 114 -2.44 -2.35 10.65
CA SER A 114 -2.16 -1.52 9.48
C SER A 114 -3.41 -1.14 8.70
N GLN A 115 -3.28 -0.12 7.85
CA GLN A 115 -4.33 0.26 6.89
C GLN A 115 -4.58 -0.82 5.83
N GLN A 116 -3.73 -1.84 5.81
CA GLN A 116 -3.71 -2.94 4.88
C GLN A 116 -4.33 -4.23 5.40
N ARG A 117 -4.80 -4.24 6.65
CA ARG A 117 -5.48 -5.39 7.27
C ARG A 117 -6.66 -5.89 6.41
N ASP A 118 -7.45 -4.96 5.88
CA ASP A 118 -8.65 -5.28 5.07
C ASP A 118 -8.39 -5.20 3.55
N ASP A 119 -7.13 -5.12 3.09
CA ASP A 119 -6.83 -5.12 1.65
C ASP A 119 -7.20 -6.49 1.05
N PRO A 120 -8.08 -6.54 0.02
CA PRO A 120 -8.50 -7.78 -0.60
C PRO A 120 -7.36 -8.59 -1.24
N CYS A 121 -6.17 -8.01 -1.43
CA CYS A 121 -4.97 -8.70 -1.91
C CYS A 121 -4.26 -9.53 -0.84
N GLY A 122 -4.40 -9.19 0.44
CA GLY A 122 -3.75 -9.91 1.54
C GLY A 122 -2.22 -10.00 1.41
N GLN A 123 -1.65 -11.17 1.73
CA GLN A 123 -0.20 -11.41 1.66
C GLN A 123 0.29 -11.42 0.22
N LEU A 124 1.34 -10.64 -0.04
CA LEU A 124 2.12 -10.63 -1.29
C LEU A 124 3.27 -11.62 -1.18
N VAL A 125 3.55 -12.35 -2.25
CA VAL A 125 4.63 -13.34 -2.33
C VAL A 125 5.43 -13.12 -3.62
N LEU A 126 6.74 -12.92 -3.48
CA LEU A 126 7.69 -12.85 -4.58
C LEU A 126 8.44 -14.19 -4.70
N TYR A 127 8.53 -14.68 -5.93
CA TYR A 127 9.27 -15.89 -6.30
C TYR A 127 10.56 -15.57 -7.09
N PRO A 128 11.50 -16.52 -7.23
CA PRO A 128 12.81 -16.27 -7.84
C PRO A 128 12.75 -15.79 -9.29
N ASN A 129 11.68 -16.11 -10.02
CA ASN A 129 11.43 -15.63 -11.39
C ASN A 129 10.95 -14.16 -11.45
N GLY A 130 10.93 -13.45 -10.32
CA GLY A 130 10.44 -12.08 -10.19
C GLY A 130 8.91 -11.97 -10.27
N LEU A 131 8.18 -13.08 -10.20
CA LEU A 131 6.71 -13.05 -10.16
C LEU A 131 6.26 -12.67 -8.75
N VAL A 132 5.41 -11.64 -8.67
CA VAL A 132 4.70 -11.26 -7.44
C VAL A 132 3.27 -11.76 -7.53
N THR A 133 2.87 -12.63 -6.61
CA THR A 133 1.50 -13.13 -6.47
C THR A 133 0.90 -12.67 -5.16
N THR A 134 -0.39 -12.92 -4.99
CA THR A 134 -1.09 -12.82 -3.72
C THR A 134 -1.57 -14.18 -3.28
N THR A 135 -1.84 -14.31 -1.98
CA THR A 135 -2.54 -15.48 -1.43
C THR A 135 -4.06 -15.32 -1.44
N ALA A 136 -4.56 -14.12 -1.72
CA ALA A 136 -5.98 -13.86 -1.88
C ALA A 136 -6.49 -14.32 -3.26
N SER A 137 -7.66 -14.98 -3.27
CA SER A 137 -8.33 -15.44 -4.49
C SER A 137 -9.32 -14.40 -5.06
N SER A 138 -9.23 -13.14 -4.64
CA SER A 138 -10.20 -12.11 -4.99
C SER A 138 -9.91 -11.51 -6.38
N THR A 139 -10.94 -11.45 -7.23
CA THR A 139 -10.88 -10.78 -8.55
C THR A 139 -10.62 -9.27 -8.44
N SER A 140 -10.76 -8.71 -7.24
CA SER A 140 -10.57 -7.29 -6.94
C SER A 140 -9.13 -6.88 -6.65
N CYS A 141 -8.16 -7.80 -6.71
CA CYS A 141 -6.75 -7.48 -6.50
C CYS A 141 -6.01 -7.21 -7.82
N PRO A 142 -5.79 -5.95 -8.23
CA PRO A 142 -4.92 -5.64 -9.35
C PRO A 142 -3.47 -5.74 -8.87
N LEU A 143 -2.88 -6.93 -8.98
CA LEU A 143 -1.42 -7.04 -8.95
C LEU A 143 -0.84 -6.45 -10.23
N PRO A 144 0.45 -6.03 -10.22
CA PRO A 144 1.18 -5.83 -11.46
C PRO A 144 1.29 -7.20 -12.16
N GLN A 145 0.25 -7.57 -12.90
CA GLN A 145 0.30 -8.65 -13.86
C GLN A 145 1.45 -8.29 -14.80
N ARG A 146 2.43 -9.17 -14.97
CA ARG A 146 3.38 -9.07 -16.08
C ARG A 146 2.51 -9.01 -17.32
N ASN A 147 2.40 -7.85 -17.97
CA ASN A 147 1.49 -7.60 -19.08
C ASN A 147 1.60 -8.72 -20.13
N THR A 148 0.79 -9.77 -20.00
CA THR A 148 0.40 -10.58 -21.15
C THR A 148 -0.80 -9.85 -21.72
N GLN A 149 -0.52 -8.75 -22.43
CA GLN A 149 -1.41 -8.34 -23.51
C GLN A 149 -1.47 -9.53 -24.46
N SER A 150 -2.46 -10.39 -24.28
CA SER A 150 -2.93 -11.27 -25.33
C SER A 150 -3.55 -10.37 -26.39
N HIS A 151 -2.70 -9.90 -27.29
CA HIS A 151 -3.14 -9.49 -28.60
C HIS A 151 -3.69 -10.74 -29.29
N GLY A 152 -5.00 -10.92 -29.19
CA GLY A 152 -5.76 -12.00 -29.82
C GLY A 152 -6.95 -11.41 -30.54
N SER A 153 -6.69 -10.82 -31.71
CA SER A 153 -7.67 -10.79 -32.82
C SER A 153 -7.91 -12.24 -33.29
N PRO A 154 -9.03 -12.57 -33.98
CA PRO A 154 -9.51 -11.90 -35.19
C PRO A 154 -10.72 -10.98 -34.98
#